data_AF-A0A942BUC2-F1
#
_entry.id   AF-A0A942BUC2-F1
#
_cell.length_a   1.000
_cell.length_b   1.000
_cell.length_c   1.000
_cell.angle_alpha   90.00
_cell.angle_beta   90.00
_cell.angle_gamma   90.00
#
_symmetry.space_group_name_H-M   'P 1'
#
loop_
_entity.id
_entity.type
_entity.pdbx_description
1 polymer ?
#
loop_
_entity_poly.entity_id
_entity_poly.type
_entity_poly.pdbx_seq_one_letter_code
_entity_poly.pdbx_strand_id
1 'polypeptide(L)'
;MRILPRAASAAVFVFLLLFAANSTQAATRTSIASGDWSTSSTWSGGFVPTGSDDVVIASGTTVSLVSNQSISAKSITVQSGAVFDLRAGEVSVTNLFALDGSEIQQKGTTASPLITVSSSFQLAPTSTYVYYGSNAGFSGTHPTYGNLKIITLPSGTTGSILIPLTVKGTFTLNIPPTYELQQRSNINNSFGNLVIERGIFVLNNNSSGNASLTITRTVDIQALGKLRGTNNNGHGTLNLGGDLINNGAIEQDDGSSSGIFTINLNGTAEQHISGTSPVAFENLTVNNPSGVVLDRDVTVDKVLTLTSGRVNAEDFMLSLASAATVTGGGETSYASGYVAKDITAAGIFTFPVGTDNGYSPVNVNVTSVQGPSKLSVAAFNGAGPGVEPSNSVARFWNIIEDGDVTANLTFSYREADVTTSAAEASFSLVKKEGNFIPVVVCTGAGCVDAAANTASAAGVTNFSRWAVGVPLAPSSAEATVAGRVLTADGRGVGNAFLTIVGADGRVRYAISNQFGRFSFRALTVGEVYTIAIRSKRYEFTPSVRVITLKDAESNLDFIALP
;
A
#
# COMPACT_ATOMS: atom_id res chain seq x y z
N MET A 1 -103.61 -32.50 45.82
CA MET A 1 -104.28 -32.07 44.58
C MET A 1 -103.28 -32.28 43.45
N ARG A 2 -103.19 -33.49 42.86
CA ARG A 2 -103.67 -33.81 41.49
C ARG A 2 -103.29 -32.68 40.50
N ILE A 3 -102.45 -32.84 39.47
CA ILE A 3 -102.38 -33.90 38.44
C ILE A 3 -100.96 -33.92 37.79
N LEU A 4 -100.41 -35.10 37.51
CA LEU A 4 -99.38 -35.41 36.49
C LEU A 4 -100.06 -36.28 35.41
N PRO A 5 -99.67 -36.26 34.10
CA PRO A 5 -98.59 -37.15 33.60
C PRO A 5 -97.76 -36.58 32.42
N ARG A 6 -96.42 -36.78 32.40
CA ARG A 6 -95.59 -37.77 31.66
C ARG A 6 -95.54 -37.69 30.12
N ALA A 7 -94.33 -37.43 29.59
CA ALA A 7 -93.54 -38.21 28.61
C ALA A 7 -92.38 -37.31 28.10
N ALA A 8 -91.13 -37.70 27.82
CA ALA A 8 -90.35 -38.92 27.98
C ALA A 8 -88.85 -38.55 27.76
N SER A 9 -87.97 -39.25 28.48
CA SER A 9 -86.52 -39.48 28.35
C SER A 9 -85.78 -39.06 27.06
N ALA A 10 -84.59 -38.42 27.20
CA ALA A 10 -83.28 -38.97 26.78
C ALA A 10 -82.11 -37.95 26.94
N ALA A 11 -81.04 -38.41 27.63
CA ALA A 11 -79.59 -38.07 27.53
C ALA A 11 -79.18 -36.58 27.36
N VAL A 12 -78.55 -35.90 28.33
CA VAL A 12 -77.17 -36.08 28.85
C VAL A 12 -76.12 -36.37 27.76
N PHE A 13 -75.52 -35.30 27.21
CA PHE A 13 -74.09 -35.08 26.92
C PHE A 13 -73.98 -33.94 25.89
N VAL A 14 -74.16 -32.69 26.33
CA VAL A 14 -73.69 -31.55 25.52
C VAL A 14 -72.23 -31.35 25.88
N PHE A 15 -71.41 -31.84 24.97
CA PHE A 15 -69.99 -31.64 24.80
C PHE A 15 -69.61 -30.19 25.14
N LEU A 16 -69.05 -29.97 26.33
CA LEU A 16 -68.28 -28.76 26.62
C LEU A 16 -66.97 -28.91 25.83
N LEU A 17 -67.02 -28.58 24.55
CA LEU A 17 -65.84 -28.37 23.71
C LEU A 17 -65.09 -27.21 24.36
N LEU A 18 -64.12 -27.54 25.21
CA LEU A 18 -62.95 -26.73 25.45
C LEU A 18 -62.35 -26.43 24.08
N PHE A 19 -62.78 -25.33 23.46
CA PHE A 19 -61.90 -24.54 22.64
C PHE A 19 -60.81 -24.01 23.58
N ALA A 20 -59.83 -24.85 23.88
CA ALA A 20 -58.49 -24.36 24.16
C ALA A 20 -58.06 -23.65 22.89
N ALA A 21 -58.40 -22.36 22.78
CA ALA A 21 -57.69 -21.47 21.90
C ALA A 21 -56.22 -21.60 22.33
N ASN A 22 -55.44 -22.38 21.58
CA ASN A 22 -53.99 -22.30 21.59
C ASN A 22 -53.64 -20.90 21.10
N SER A 23 -53.80 -19.91 21.99
CA SER A 23 -53.19 -18.62 21.82
C SER A 23 -51.69 -18.88 21.84
N THR A 24 -51.04 -18.68 20.71
CA THR A 24 -49.59 -18.71 20.59
C THR A 24 -49.07 -17.56 21.45
N GLN A 25 -48.79 -17.81 22.73
CA GLN A 25 -48.15 -16.84 23.59
C GLN A 25 -46.72 -16.64 23.08
N ALA A 26 -46.38 -15.38 22.80
CA ALA A 26 -45.01 -14.98 22.53
C ALA A 26 -44.12 -15.43 23.69
N ALA A 27 -43.14 -16.27 23.41
CA ALA A 27 -42.16 -16.73 24.38
C ALA A 27 -40.74 -16.42 23.90
N THR A 28 -39.80 -16.40 24.84
CA THR A 28 -38.39 -16.43 24.48
C THR A 28 -37.95 -17.88 24.27
N ARG A 29 -37.37 -18.18 23.10
CA ARG A 29 -36.83 -19.51 22.76
C ARG A 29 -35.33 -19.41 22.58
N THR A 30 -34.56 -20.10 23.42
CA THR A 30 -33.11 -20.07 23.38
C THR A 30 -32.57 -21.40 22.91
N SER A 31 -31.60 -21.41 21.98
CA SER A 31 -30.93 -22.66 21.61
C SER A 31 -30.11 -23.21 22.79
N ILE A 32 -30.21 -24.52 23.03
CA ILE A 32 -29.48 -25.24 24.10
C ILE A 32 -28.52 -26.29 23.53
N ALA A 33 -28.61 -26.57 22.23
CA ALA A 33 -27.74 -27.47 21.50
C ALA A 33 -27.65 -27.01 20.04
N SER A 34 -26.55 -27.37 19.37
CA SER A 34 -26.46 -27.21 17.91
C SER A 34 -27.39 -28.20 17.21
N GLY A 35 -28.08 -27.76 16.16
CA GLY A 35 -29.03 -28.61 15.45
C GLY A 35 -29.92 -27.84 14.48
N ASP A 36 -30.83 -28.59 13.86
CA ASP A 36 -31.85 -28.01 12.98
C ASP A 36 -32.87 -27.18 13.78
N TRP A 37 -33.30 -26.06 13.21
CA TRP A 37 -34.36 -25.21 13.73
C TRP A 37 -35.64 -26.01 14.03
N SER A 38 -36.02 -26.98 13.18
CA SER A 38 -37.26 -27.75 13.38
C SER A 38 -37.14 -28.84 14.46
N THR A 39 -35.96 -29.03 15.05
CA THR A 39 -35.75 -30.05 16.07
C THR A 39 -36.05 -29.49 17.46
N SER A 40 -36.99 -30.09 18.19
CA SER A 40 -37.40 -29.63 19.53
C SER A 40 -36.25 -29.63 20.54
N SER A 41 -35.33 -30.59 20.47
CA SER A 41 -34.15 -30.67 21.35
C SER A 41 -33.12 -29.56 21.12
N THR A 42 -33.25 -28.78 20.03
CA THR A 42 -32.45 -27.58 19.80
C THR A 42 -32.82 -26.47 20.80
N TRP A 43 -34.07 -26.45 21.29
CA TRP A 43 -34.65 -25.28 21.96
C TRP A 43 -34.98 -25.50 23.43
N SER A 44 -34.81 -24.45 24.22
CA SER A 44 -35.20 -24.39 25.62
C SER A 44 -36.68 -24.78 25.80
N GLY A 45 -36.93 -25.74 26.69
CA GLY A 45 -38.28 -26.25 26.97
C GLY A 45 -38.81 -27.25 25.93
N GLY A 46 -38.05 -27.61 24.90
CA GLY A 46 -38.47 -28.62 23.92
C GLY A 46 -39.51 -28.15 22.91
N PHE A 47 -39.63 -26.84 22.69
CA PHE A 47 -40.59 -26.25 21.75
C PHE A 47 -39.89 -25.52 20.61
N VAL A 48 -40.24 -25.87 19.38
CA VAL A 48 -39.75 -25.19 18.17
C VAL A 48 -40.31 -23.77 18.12
N PRO A 49 -39.49 -22.73 17.84
CA PRO A 49 -39.97 -21.36 17.75
C PRO A 49 -40.96 -21.13 16.62
N THR A 50 -41.89 -20.21 16.86
CA THR A 50 -42.95 -19.79 15.96
C THR A 50 -42.86 -18.29 15.63
N GLY A 51 -43.69 -17.83 14.70
CA GLY A 51 -43.71 -16.43 14.25
C GLY A 51 -43.94 -15.37 15.34
N SER A 52 -44.47 -15.74 16.51
CA SER A 52 -44.66 -14.84 17.65
C SER A 52 -43.47 -14.78 18.63
N ASP A 53 -42.52 -15.70 18.51
CA ASP A 53 -41.47 -15.89 19.51
C ASP A 53 -40.26 -14.97 19.30
N ASP A 54 -39.66 -14.56 20.41
CA ASP A 54 -38.35 -13.91 20.42
C ASP A 54 -37.28 -15.01 20.59
N VAL A 55 -36.41 -15.17 19.60
CA VAL A 55 -35.46 -16.27 19.50
C VAL A 55 -34.05 -15.80 19.83
N VAL A 56 -33.34 -16.58 20.63
CA VAL A 56 -31.93 -16.37 20.96
C VAL A 56 -31.14 -17.58 20.50
N ILE A 57 -30.24 -17.38 19.53
CA ILE A 57 -29.23 -18.37 19.17
C ILE A 57 -28.05 -18.14 20.11
N ALA A 58 -27.95 -19.01 21.11
CA ALA A 58 -27.03 -18.88 22.24
C ALA A 58 -25.58 -19.12 21.85
N SER A 59 -24.67 -18.47 22.58
CA SER A 59 -23.22 -18.63 22.41
C SER A 59 -22.78 -20.10 22.36
N GLY A 60 -21.92 -20.44 21.40
CA GLY A 60 -21.40 -21.79 21.21
C GLY A 60 -22.34 -22.76 20.50
N THR A 61 -23.55 -22.34 20.11
CA THR A 61 -24.48 -23.15 19.32
C THR A 61 -24.46 -22.78 17.84
N THR A 62 -24.71 -23.77 16.99
CA THR A 62 -25.02 -23.59 15.57
C THR A 62 -26.44 -24.04 15.32
N VAL A 63 -27.31 -23.12 14.92
CA VAL A 63 -28.68 -23.46 14.50
C VAL A 63 -28.72 -23.39 12.98
N SER A 64 -29.09 -24.49 12.34
CA SER A 64 -29.15 -24.61 10.88
C SER A 64 -30.58 -24.79 10.38
N LEU A 65 -30.81 -24.50 9.11
CA LEU A 65 -32.01 -24.90 8.38
C LEU A 65 -31.75 -26.12 7.51
N VAL A 66 -32.80 -26.89 7.23
CA VAL A 66 -32.80 -27.96 6.23
C VAL A 66 -33.35 -27.46 4.88
N SER A 67 -33.13 -28.24 3.81
CA SER A 67 -33.45 -27.82 2.43
C SER A 67 -34.93 -27.41 2.26
N ASN A 68 -35.13 -26.21 1.70
CA ASN A 68 -36.43 -25.60 1.41
C ASN A 68 -37.33 -25.39 2.63
N GLN A 69 -36.73 -25.30 3.83
CA GLN A 69 -37.46 -24.96 5.05
C GLN A 69 -37.76 -23.46 5.09
N SER A 70 -39.00 -23.05 5.36
CA SER A 70 -39.34 -21.65 5.65
C SER A 70 -39.71 -21.49 7.13
N ILE A 71 -39.05 -20.58 7.83
CA ILE A 71 -39.26 -20.31 9.25
C ILE A 71 -39.68 -18.85 9.50
N SER A 72 -40.41 -18.62 10.59
CA SER A 72 -40.75 -17.28 11.05
C SER A 72 -40.52 -17.13 12.55
N ALA A 73 -40.14 -15.93 12.95
CA ALA A 73 -40.01 -15.52 14.35
C ALA A 73 -40.30 -14.02 14.47
N LYS A 74 -40.65 -13.54 15.68
CA LYS A 74 -40.81 -12.10 15.91
C LYS A 74 -39.43 -11.43 15.86
N SER A 75 -38.50 -11.92 16.66
CA SER A 75 -37.11 -11.45 16.65
C SER A 75 -36.15 -12.62 16.70
N ILE A 76 -34.98 -12.48 16.06
CA ILE A 76 -33.86 -13.39 16.25
C ILE A 76 -32.64 -12.58 16.73
N THR A 77 -32.02 -13.02 17.81
CA THR A 77 -30.73 -12.51 18.31
C THR A 77 -29.68 -13.60 18.24
N VAL A 78 -28.59 -13.36 17.52
CA VAL A 78 -27.45 -14.27 17.41
C VAL A 78 -26.35 -13.79 18.36
N GLN A 79 -26.04 -14.58 19.39
CA GLN A 79 -25.06 -14.20 20.41
C GLN A 79 -23.63 -14.45 19.96
N SER A 80 -22.68 -13.86 20.70
CA SER A 80 -21.24 -14.02 20.44
C SER A 80 -20.84 -15.50 20.37
N GLY A 81 -20.08 -15.89 19.36
CA GLY A 81 -19.66 -17.27 19.13
C GLY A 81 -20.78 -18.22 18.68
N ALA A 82 -21.97 -17.71 18.39
CA ALA A 82 -23.06 -18.50 17.81
C ALA A 82 -23.12 -18.36 16.29
N VAL A 83 -23.62 -19.40 15.62
CA VAL A 83 -23.76 -19.44 14.16
C VAL A 83 -25.24 -19.66 13.80
N PHE A 84 -25.78 -18.80 12.93
CA PHE A 84 -27.08 -19.02 12.31
C PHE A 84 -26.89 -19.38 10.84
N ASP A 85 -27.12 -20.65 10.50
CA ASP A 85 -26.92 -21.17 9.14
C ASP A 85 -28.23 -21.28 8.37
N LEU A 86 -28.38 -20.39 7.40
CA LEU A 86 -29.57 -20.20 6.57
C LEU A 86 -29.37 -20.70 5.15
N ARG A 87 -28.29 -21.45 4.88
CA ARG A 87 -27.92 -21.81 3.51
C ARG A 87 -28.95 -22.72 2.82
N ALA A 88 -29.81 -23.38 3.58
CA ALA A 88 -30.77 -24.33 3.06
C ALA A 88 -32.23 -23.85 3.10
N GLY A 89 -32.56 -22.70 3.72
CA GLY A 89 -33.95 -22.32 3.98
C GLY A 89 -34.22 -20.82 4.16
N GLU A 90 -35.50 -20.46 4.15
CA GLU A 90 -36.05 -19.11 4.24
C GLU A 90 -36.37 -18.66 5.66
N VAL A 91 -36.18 -17.37 5.94
CA VAL A 91 -36.42 -16.72 7.22
C VAL A 91 -37.25 -15.47 7.02
N SER A 92 -38.36 -15.34 7.74
CA SER A 92 -39.15 -14.10 7.84
C SER A 92 -39.24 -13.64 9.28
N VAL A 93 -38.69 -12.46 9.58
CA VAL A 93 -38.63 -11.91 10.95
C VAL A 93 -38.97 -10.43 10.99
N THR A 94 -39.40 -9.95 12.17
CA THR A 94 -39.54 -8.51 12.39
C THR A 94 -38.19 -7.88 12.65
N ASN A 95 -37.36 -8.51 13.50
CA ASN A 95 -36.04 -8.00 13.86
C ASN A 95 -34.98 -9.11 13.80
N LEU A 96 -33.81 -8.77 13.26
CA LEU A 96 -32.62 -9.62 13.27
C LEU A 96 -31.43 -8.85 13.84
N PHE A 97 -30.88 -9.36 14.94
CA PHE A 97 -29.74 -8.80 15.65
C PHE A 97 -28.58 -9.80 15.66
N ALA A 98 -27.45 -9.44 15.05
CA ALA A 98 -26.21 -10.19 15.20
C ALA A 98 -25.28 -9.44 16.15
N LEU A 99 -24.96 -10.04 17.30
CA LEU A 99 -24.07 -9.43 18.31
C LEU A 99 -22.60 -9.58 17.91
N ASP A 100 -21.73 -8.89 18.62
CA ASP A 100 -20.28 -8.96 18.39
C ASP A 100 -19.77 -10.41 18.49
N GLY A 101 -18.95 -10.81 17.52
CA GLY A 101 -18.42 -12.18 17.39
C GLY A 101 -19.43 -13.26 16.97
N SER A 102 -20.65 -12.91 16.56
CA SER A 102 -21.62 -13.87 15.99
C SER A 102 -21.44 -14.05 14.49
N GLU A 103 -21.98 -15.13 13.94
CA GLU A 103 -21.96 -15.40 12.50
C GLU A 103 -23.35 -15.74 11.94
N ILE A 104 -23.67 -15.16 10.78
CA ILE A 104 -24.83 -15.54 9.96
C ILE A 104 -24.33 -16.03 8.61
N GLN A 105 -24.73 -17.23 8.21
CA GLN A 105 -24.41 -17.81 6.91
C GLN A 105 -25.66 -17.86 6.04
N GLN A 106 -25.56 -17.37 4.81
CA GLN A 106 -26.68 -17.33 3.87
C GLN A 106 -26.27 -17.90 2.51
N LYS A 107 -27.23 -18.58 1.85
CA LYS A 107 -27.07 -18.97 0.45
C LYS A 107 -27.48 -17.83 -0.50
N GLY A 108 -26.77 -17.70 -1.61
CA GLY A 108 -27.14 -16.82 -2.71
C GLY A 108 -27.75 -17.51 -3.92
N THR A 109 -28.90 -17.02 -4.37
CA THR A 109 -29.61 -17.44 -5.58
C THR A 109 -29.92 -16.23 -6.46
N THR A 110 -30.28 -16.46 -7.74
CA THR A 110 -30.67 -15.43 -8.72
C THR A 110 -31.91 -14.61 -8.34
N ALA A 111 -32.71 -15.09 -7.37
CA ALA A 111 -33.96 -14.49 -6.94
C ALA A 111 -33.92 -14.11 -5.45
N SER A 112 -33.10 -13.10 -5.11
CA SER A 112 -33.06 -12.40 -3.81
C SER A 112 -32.74 -13.23 -2.54
N PRO A 113 -32.19 -12.58 -1.49
CA PRO A 113 -31.93 -13.25 -0.21
C PRO A 113 -33.22 -13.78 0.44
N LEU A 114 -33.08 -14.96 1.03
CA LEU A 114 -34.13 -15.69 1.74
C LEU A 114 -34.42 -15.17 3.16
N ILE A 115 -33.83 -14.03 3.56
CA ILE A 115 -34.17 -13.35 4.82
C ILE A 115 -35.02 -12.14 4.48
N THR A 116 -36.25 -12.12 4.99
CA THR A 116 -37.09 -10.92 5.03
C THR A 116 -37.07 -10.36 6.46
N VAL A 117 -36.52 -9.15 6.62
CA VAL A 117 -36.58 -8.40 7.88
C VAL A 117 -37.49 -7.19 7.68
N SER A 118 -38.62 -7.14 8.39
CA SER A 118 -39.63 -6.10 8.17
C SER A 118 -39.43 -4.83 8.99
N SER A 119 -38.58 -4.84 10.03
CA SER A 119 -38.32 -3.67 10.88
C SER A 119 -36.84 -3.38 11.08
N SER A 120 -36.13 -4.15 11.90
CA SER A 120 -34.74 -3.84 12.27
C SER A 120 -33.76 -4.95 11.91
N PHE A 121 -32.83 -4.65 11.02
CA PHE A 121 -31.72 -5.53 10.68
C PHE A 121 -30.40 -4.90 11.11
N GLN A 122 -29.85 -5.34 12.24
CA GLN A 122 -28.64 -4.76 12.84
C GLN A 122 -27.55 -5.81 13.00
N LEU A 123 -26.36 -5.48 12.49
CA LEU A 123 -25.17 -6.31 12.59
C LEU A 123 -24.12 -5.53 13.38
N ALA A 124 -23.67 -6.10 14.51
CA ALA A 124 -22.66 -5.49 15.36
C ALA A 124 -21.30 -5.39 14.63
N PRO A 125 -20.42 -4.43 15.00
CA PRO A 125 -19.17 -4.16 14.28
C PRO A 125 -18.25 -5.36 14.05
N THR A 126 -18.24 -6.34 14.96
CA THR A 126 -17.40 -7.56 14.84
C THR A 126 -18.19 -8.82 14.49
N SER A 127 -19.49 -8.71 14.21
CA SER A 127 -20.28 -9.82 13.66
C SER A 127 -19.83 -10.15 12.23
N THR A 128 -20.01 -11.40 11.80
CA THR A 128 -19.64 -11.85 10.46
C THR A 128 -20.87 -12.31 9.69
N TYR A 129 -21.06 -11.75 8.50
CA TYR A 129 -22.06 -12.22 7.55
C TYR A 129 -21.36 -12.94 6.39
N VAL A 130 -21.72 -14.19 6.14
CA VAL A 130 -21.11 -15.01 5.10
C VAL A 130 -22.13 -15.33 4.01
N TYR A 131 -21.78 -15.01 2.78
CA TYR A 131 -22.60 -15.29 1.61
C TYR A 131 -21.98 -16.42 0.76
N TYR A 132 -22.76 -17.48 0.55
CA TYR A 132 -22.41 -18.66 -0.24
C TYR A 132 -23.35 -18.76 -1.44
N GLY A 133 -23.00 -18.38 -2.67
CA GLY A 133 -24.05 -18.36 -3.70
C GLY A 133 -23.68 -18.22 -5.15
N SER A 134 -24.57 -18.69 -6.01
CA SER A 134 -24.35 -18.79 -7.45
C SER A 134 -24.70 -17.56 -8.27
N ASN A 135 -25.34 -16.61 -7.63
CA ASN A 135 -25.59 -15.28 -8.14
C ASN A 135 -25.75 -14.37 -6.91
N ALA A 136 -25.08 -13.23 -6.93
CA ALA A 136 -25.02 -12.30 -5.81
C ALA A 136 -25.02 -10.88 -6.37
N GLY A 137 -26.14 -10.49 -6.97
CA GLY A 137 -26.52 -9.10 -7.06
C GLY A 137 -26.85 -8.58 -5.66
N PHE A 138 -25.98 -7.82 -4.98
CA PHE A 138 -26.42 -7.05 -3.82
C PHE A 138 -27.40 -5.99 -4.33
N SER A 139 -28.67 -6.11 -3.97
CA SER A 139 -29.75 -5.27 -4.47
C SER A 139 -30.83 -5.08 -3.41
N GLY A 140 -31.68 -4.07 -3.57
CA GLY A 140 -32.67 -3.74 -2.54
C GLY A 140 -32.03 -3.10 -1.30
N THR A 141 -32.57 -3.38 -0.11
CA THR A 141 -32.07 -2.79 1.14
C THR A 141 -31.22 -3.80 1.89
N HIS A 142 -30.00 -3.37 2.26
CA HIS A 142 -29.08 -4.17 3.07
C HIS A 142 -28.64 -3.39 4.31
N PRO A 143 -28.31 -4.08 5.42
CA PRO A 143 -27.78 -3.46 6.62
C PRO A 143 -26.34 -2.96 6.42
N THR A 144 -25.84 -2.17 7.35
CA THR A 144 -24.39 -2.02 7.52
C THR A 144 -23.83 -3.30 8.13
N TYR A 145 -22.79 -3.86 7.51
CA TYR A 145 -22.16 -5.08 7.99
C TYR A 145 -21.05 -4.77 8.99
N GLY A 146 -20.85 -5.67 9.96
CA GLY A 146 -19.60 -5.78 10.70
C GLY A 146 -18.50 -6.26 9.75
N ASN A 147 -18.46 -7.56 9.51
CA ASN A 147 -17.67 -8.20 8.46
C ASN A 147 -18.60 -8.84 7.41
N LEU A 148 -18.15 -8.86 6.16
CA LEU A 148 -18.88 -9.50 5.06
C LEU A 148 -17.92 -10.37 4.26
N LYS A 149 -18.23 -11.66 4.09
CA LYS A 149 -17.41 -12.61 3.34
C LYS A 149 -18.21 -13.29 2.22
N ILE A 150 -17.64 -13.35 1.02
CA ILE A 150 -18.23 -14.00 -0.17
C ILE A 150 -17.36 -15.22 -0.53
N ILE A 151 -17.93 -16.45 -0.55
CA ILE A 151 -17.11 -17.69 -0.58
C ILE A 151 -17.20 -18.54 -1.86
N THR A 152 -18.20 -18.41 -2.74
CA THR A 152 -18.23 -19.20 -3.99
C THR A 152 -19.24 -18.64 -4.98
N LEU A 153 -18.92 -18.66 -6.28
CA LEU A 153 -19.83 -18.61 -7.44
C LEU A 153 -19.65 -19.94 -8.24
N PRO A 154 -20.69 -20.72 -8.60
CA PRO A 154 -20.58 -21.82 -9.57
C PRO A 154 -20.27 -21.30 -10.97
N SER A 155 -19.86 -22.25 -11.81
CA SER A 155 -19.09 -21.98 -13.00
C SER A 155 -19.79 -21.10 -14.06
N GLY A 156 -19.21 -19.95 -14.39
CA GLY A 156 -19.50 -19.08 -15.53
C GLY A 156 -20.06 -17.67 -15.27
N THR A 157 -20.58 -17.34 -14.07
CA THR A 157 -21.37 -16.10 -13.89
C THR A 157 -20.71 -15.04 -12.99
N THR A 158 -20.71 -13.79 -13.45
CA THR A 158 -20.28 -12.58 -12.75
C THR A 158 -21.25 -12.16 -11.63
N GLY A 159 -20.74 -11.92 -10.41
CA GLY A 159 -21.48 -11.30 -9.31
C GLY A 159 -21.58 -9.78 -9.45
N SER A 160 -22.54 -9.13 -8.79
CA SER A 160 -22.74 -7.68 -8.91
C SER A 160 -23.11 -6.99 -7.60
N ILE A 161 -22.53 -5.83 -7.30
CA ILE A 161 -22.98 -4.94 -6.22
C ILE A 161 -23.79 -3.82 -6.88
N LEU A 162 -25.10 -3.81 -6.71
CA LEU A 162 -26.03 -2.85 -7.33
C LEU A 162 -26.50 -1.75 -6.36
N ILE A 163 -26.01 -1.76 -5.12
CA ILE A 163 -26.38 -0.80 -4.07
C ILE A 163 -25.14 -0.31 -3.32
N PRO A 164 -25.20 0.90 -2.71
CA PRO A 164 -24.18 1.32 -1.76
C PRO A 164 -24.10 0.36 -0.58
N LEU A 165 -22.91 -0.17 -0.35
CA LEU A 165 -22.61 -1.14 0.68
C LEU A 165 -21.63 -0.53 1.69
N THR A 166 -21.96 -0.67 2.98
CA THR A 166 -21.06 -0.27 4.07
C THR A 166 -20.68 -1.49 4.90
N VAL A 167 -19.37 -1.73 5.06
CA VAL A 167 -18.79 -2.79 5.88
C VAL A 167 -17.81 -2.15 6.86
N LYS A 168 -18.12 -2.11 8.16
CA LYS A 168 -17.27 -1.42 9.15
C LYS A 168 -15.94 -2.15 9.39
N GLY A 169 -15.97 -3.47 9.35
CA GLY A 169 -14.84 -4.37 9.49
C GLY A 169 -14.27 -4.73 8.14
N THR A 170 -14.16 -6.02 7.84
CA THR A 170 -13.51 -6.53 6.63
C THR A 170 -14.53 -7.02 5.61
N PHE A 171 -14.41 -6.55 4.36
CA PHE A 171 -15.00 -7.20 3.20
C PHE A 171 -14.00 -8.23 2.66
N THR A 172 -14.38 -9.51 2.60
CA THR A 172 -13.54 -10.60 2.11
C THR A 172 -14.14 -11.20 0.84
N LEU A 173 -13.37 -11.19 -0.25
CA LEU A 173 -13.70 -11.88 -1.49
C LEU A 173 -12.88 -13.18 -1.59
N ASN A 174 -13.58 -14.30 -1.65
CA ASN A 174 -13.00 -15.62 -1.91
C ASN A 174 -13.88 -16.35 -2.91
N ILE A 175 -13.72 -16.02 -4.19
CA ILE A 175 -14.42 -16.70 -5.30
C ILE A 175 -13.37 -17.35 -6.22
N PRO A 176 -13.75 -18.25 -7.15
CA PRO A 176 -12.76 -18.87 -8.01
C PRO A 176 -11.96 -17.81 -8.80
N PRO A 177 -10.65 -18.00 -9.06
CA PRO A 177 -9.75 -16.92 -9.49
C PRO A 177 -10.12 -16.18 -10.78
N THR A 178 -10.87 -16.82 -11.68
CA THR A 178 -11.30 -16.24 -12.96
C THR A 178 -12.67 -15.54 -12.90
N TYR A 179 -13.25 -15.42 -11.71
CA TYR A 179 -14.62 -14.92 -11.52
C TYR A 179 -14.58 -13.52 -10.95
N GLU A 180 -15.58 -12.74 -11.33
CA GLU A 180 -15.68 -11.34 -10.96
C GLU A 180 -16.85 -11.10 -10.01
N LEU A 181 -16.60 -10.25 -9.01
CA LEU A 181 -17.62 -9.49 -8.32
C LEU A 181 -17.48 -8.03 -8.77
N GLN A 182 -18.50 -7.53 -9.48
CA GLN A 182 -18.48 -6.21 -10.09
C GLN A 182 -19.31 -5.21 -9.30
N GLN A 183 -18.75 -4.08 -8.92
CA GLN A 183 -19.55 -2.93 -8.54
C GLN A 183 -20.20 -2.33 -9.80
N ARG A 184 -21.54 -2.38 -9.86
CA ARG A 184 -22.31 -1.80 -10.96
C ARG A 184 -22.86 -0.44 -10.56
N SER A 185 -23.06 0.42 -11.55
CA SER A 185 -23.70 1.74 -11.39
C SER A 185 -22.86 2.72 -10.56
N ASN A 186 -23.13 4.03 -10.65
CA ASN A 186 -22.41 5.11 -9.96
C ASN A 186 -22.55 5.05 -8.43
N ILE A 187 -21.96 4.03 -7.82
CA ILE A 187 -22.13 3.66 -6.42
C ILE A 187 -20.84 3.97 -5.67
N ASN A 188 -21.01 4.38 -4.42
CA ASN A 188 -19.92 4.59 -3.49
C ASN A 188 -20.02 3.55 -2.38
N ASN A 189 -19.09 2.61 -2.37
CA ASN A 189 -18.96 1.61 -1.31
C ASN A 189 -17.95 2.07 -0.26
N SER A 190 -18.12 1.63 0.99
CA SER A 190 -17.22 1.98 2.09
C SER A 190 -16.92 0.78 2.96
N PHE A 191 -15.65 0.34 2.98
CA PHE A 191 -15.20 -0.79 3.78
C PHE A 191 -14.12 -0.37 4.80
N GLY A 192 -14.07 -1.08 5.93
CA GLY A 192 -12.95 -0.99 6.87
C GLY A 192 -11.67 -1.49 6.20
N ASN A 193 -11.65 -2.79 5.88
CA ASN A 193 -10.61 -3.42 5.07
C ASN A 193 -11.24 -4.08 3.82
N LEU A 194 -10.44 -4.25 2.77
CA LEU A 194 -10.73 -5.13 1.66
C LEU A 194 -9.69 -6.24 1.61
N VAL A 195 -10.13 -7.50 1.67
CA VAL A 195 -9.27 -8.67 1.48
C VAL A 195 -9.76 -9.43 0.26
N ILE A 196 -8.88 -9.65 -0.72
CA ILE A 196 -9.15 -10.49 -1.88
C ILE A 196 -8.29 -11.75 -1.73
N GLU A 197 -8.86 -12.77 -1.08
CA GLU A 197 -8.21 -14.08 -0.93
C GLU A 197 -8.07 -14.73 -2.30
N ARG A 198 -9.15 -14.69 -3.10
CA ARG A 198 -9.23 -15.29 -4.44
C ARG A 198 -10.29 -14.57 -5.30
N GLY A 199 -10.07 -14.55 -6.61
CA GLY A 199 -11.02 -13.99 -7.57
C GLY A 199 -10.75 -12.53 -7.89
N ILE A 200 -11.70 -11.90 -8.60
CA ILE A 200 -11.54 -10.55 -9.13
C ILE A 200 -12.60 -9.63 -8.52
N PHE A 201 -12.18 -8.57 -7.85
CA PHE A 201 -13.07 -7.48 -7.44
C PHE A 201 -12.95 -6.34 -8.47
N VAL A 202 -14.04 -6.00 -9.15
CA VAL A 202 -14.05 -4.95 -10.18
C VAL A 202 -14.76 -3.71 -9.63
N LEU A 203 -14.08 -2.55 -9.63
CA LEU A 203 -14.62 -1.30 -9.08
C LEU A 203 -15.68 -0.66 -9.99
N ASN A 204 -15.51 -0.78 -11.30
CA ASN A 204 -16.46 -0.23 -12.26
C ASN A 204 -16.68 -1.14 -13.47
N ASN A 205 -17.93 -1.33 -13.87
CA ASN A 205 -18.29 -2.02 -15.11
C ASN A 205 -19.21 -1.20 -16.03
N ASN A 206 -19.50 0.04 -15.67
CA ASN A 206 -20.39 0.95 -16.37
C ASN A 206 -19.60 1.70 -17.45
N SER A 207 -20.13 1.78 -18.67
CA SER A 207 -19.47 2.41 -19.82
C SER A 207 -19.33 3.93 -19.74
N SER A 208 -20.02 4.59 -18.81
CA SER A 208 -20.04 6.07 -18.70
C SER A 208 -20.01 6.59 -17.26
N GLY A 209 -19.93 5.69 -16.28
CA GLY A 209 -20.09 6.02 -14.88
C GLY A 209 -18.77 6.20 -14.12
N ASN A 210 -18.83 6.91 -13.00
CA ASN A 210 -17.76 6.95 -12.01
C ASN A 210 -18.19 6.14 -10.79
N ALA A 211 -17.39 5.16 -10.42
CA ALA A 211 -17.61 4.33 -9.25
C ALA A 211 -16.48 4.56 -8.26
N SER A 212 -16.82 4.70 -6.98
CA SER A 212 -15.85 4.92 -5.91
C SER A 212 -15.92 3.80 -4.88
N LEU A 213 -14.76 3.41 -4.38
CA LEU A 213 -14.61 2.55 -3.22
C LEU A 213 -13.74 3.27 -2.19
N THR A 214 -14.26 3.43 -0.98
CA THR A 214 -13.50 3.96 0.14
C THR A 214 -13.09 2.83 1.07
N ILE A 215 -11.79 2.67 1.29
CA ILE A 215 -11.21 1.73 2.25
C ILE A 215 -10.54 2.56 3.34
N THR A 216 -11.04 2.47 4.57
CA THR A 216 -10.55 3.30 5.68
C THR A 216 -9.27 2.79 6.30
N ARG A 217 -8.92 1.51 6.08
CA ARG A 217 -7.71 0.85 6.55
C ARG A 217 -7.02 0.15 5.37
N THR A 218 -6.81 -1.16 5.42
CA THR A 218 -5.93 -1.89 4.49
C THR A 218 -6.67 -2.49 3.30
N VAL A 219 -6.02 -2.49 2.14
CA VAL A 219 -6.32 -3.38 1.01
C VAL A 219 -5.26 -4.48 0.98
N ASP A 220 -5.69 -5.74 1.14
CA ASP A 220 -4.84 -6.94 1.03
C ASP A 220 -5.30 -7.80 -0.15
N ILE A 221 -4.48 -7.86 -1.19
CA ILE A 221 -4.70 -8.69 -2.37
C ILE A 221 -3.76 -9.89 -2.26
N GLN A 222 -4.31 -11.08 -2.05
CA GLN A 222 -3.53 -12.30 -1.91
C GLN A 222 -3.17 -12.89 -3.29
N ALA A 223 -2.30 -13.90 -3.32
CA ALA A 223 -1.71 -14.46 -4.54
C ALA A 223 -2.70 -14.89 -5.64
N LEU A 224 -3.93 -15.24 -5.28
CA LEU A 224 -4.99 -15.64 -6.21
C LEU A 224 -6.08 -14.58 -6.37
N GLY A 225 -5.89 -13.43 -5.73
CA GLY A 225 -6.77 -12.28 -5.76
C GLY A 225 -6.35 -11.27 -6.81
N LYS A 226 -7.32 -10.50 -7.27
CA LYS A 226 -7.14 -9.42 -8.22
C LYS A 226 -8.07 -8.27 -7.91
N LEU A 227 -7.52 -7.07 -7.87
CA LEU A 227 -8.28 -5.83 -7.87
C LEU A 227 -8.28 -5.25 -9.28
N ARG A 228 -9.44 -5.05 -9.87
CA ARG A 228 -9.58 -4.42 -11.17
C ARG A 228 -10.26 -3.06 -11.04
N GLY A 229 -9.66 -2.04 -11.64
CA GLY A 229 -10.24 -0.70 -11.69
C GLY A 229 -11.54 -0.67 -12.49
N THR A 230 -11.45 -1.04 -13.76
CA THR A 230 -12.60 -1.10 -14.67
C THR A 230 -12.52 -2.28 -15.64
N ASN A 231 -13.64 -2.68 -16.23
CA ASN A 231 -13.69 -3.60 -17.39
C ASN A 231 -14.59 -3.03 -18.49
N ASN A 232 -14.68 -1.71 -18.52
CA ASN A 232 -15.51 -0.92 -19.42
C ASN A 232 -15.00 0.53 -19.45
N ASN A 233 -15.58 1.37 -20.31
CA ASN A 233 -15.09 2.73 -20.55
C ASN A 233 -15.29 3.72 -19.37
N GLY A 234 -15.91 3.31 -18.26
CA GLY A 234 -16.08 4.14 -17.06
C GLY A 234 -14.84 4.25 -16.17
N HIS A 235 -14.96 5.03 -15.10
CA HIS A 235 -13.84 5.36 -14.22
C HIS A 235 -13.99 4.73 -12.82
N GLY A 236 -12.97 3.97 -12.40
CA GLY A 236 -12.88 3.44 -11.04
C GLY A 236 -12.02 4.36 -10.16
N THR A 237 -12.46 4.62 -8.94
CA THR A 237 -11.66 5.35 -7.94
C THR A 237 -11.58 4.57 -6.64
N LEU A 238 -10.36 4.28 -6.18
CA LEU A 238 -10.09 3.73 -4.86
C LEU A 238 -9.56 4.85 -3.95
N ASN A 239 -10.27 5.16 -2.87
CA ASN A 239 -9.76 6.01 -1.79
C ASN A 239 -9.28 5.10 -0.66
N LEU A 240 -7.99 5.18 -0.33
CA LEU A 240 -7.34 4.27 0.60
C LEU A 240 -6.72 5.03 1.76
N GLY A 241 -7.21 4.74 2.97
CA GLY A 241 -6.76 5.35 4.23
C GLY A 241 -5.64 4.61 4.97
N GLY A 242 -5.33 3.37 4.61
CA GLY A 242 -4.25 2.56 5.19
C GLY A 242 -3.40 1.87 4.12
N ASP A 243 -2.74 0.76 4.43
CA ASP A 243 -1.75 0.18 3.51
C ASP A 243 -2.36 -0.50 2.28
N LEU A 244 -1.59 -0.52 1.20
CA LEU A 244 -1.84 -1.35 0.03
C LEU A 244 -0.84 -2.53 0.03
N ILE A 245 -1.35 -3.75 0.20
CA ILE A 245 -0.56 -4.98 0.18
C ILE A 245 -0.97 -5.77 -1.07
N ASN A 246 -0.10 -5.82 -2.08
CA ASN A 246 -0.38 -6.52 -3.33
C ASN A 246 0.52 -7.76 -3.53
N ASN A 247 0.01 -8.91 -3.11
CA ASN A 247 0.61 -10.22 -3.39
C ASN A 247 -0.02 -10.93 -4.59
N GLY A 248 -1.07 -10.37 -5.17
CA GLY A 248 -1.78 -10.88 -6.35
C GLY A 248 -1.59 -9.96 -7.56
N ALA A 249 -2.70 -9.44 -8.08
CA ALA A 249 -2.69 -8.52 -9.22
C ALA A 249 -3.54 -7.27 -8.99
N ILE A 250 -3.04 -6.14 -9.50
CA ILE A 250 -3.84 -4.94 -9.75
C ILE A 250 -3.95 -4.79 -11.26
N GLU A 251 -5.17 -4.86 -11.78
CA GLU A 251 -5.48 -4.60 -13.19
C GLU A 251 -6.12 -3.24 -13.33
N GLN A 252 -5.49 -2.39 -14.13
CA GLN A 252 -5.97 -1.05 -14.44
C GLN A 252 -7.32 -1.12 -15.17
N ASP A 253 -7.33 -1.91 -16.24
CA ASP A 253 -8.47 -2.28 -17.06
C ASP A 253 -8.32 -3.74 -17.52
N ASP A 254 -9.34 -4.33 -18.15
CA ASP A 254 -9.26 -5.64 -18.80
C ASP A 254 -8.51 -5.64 -20.14
N GLY A 255 -7.99 -4.49 -20.56
CA GLY A 255 -7.20 -4.32 -21.78
C GLY A 255 -8.05 -4.07 -23.02
N SER A 256 -9.36 -3.88 -22.86
CA SER A 256 -10.30 -3.66 -23.97
C SER A 256 -11.00 -2.30 -23.95
N SER A 257 -10.79 -1.49 -22.91
CA SER A 257 -11.56 -0.27 -22.67
C SER A 257 -10.69 0.99 -22.57
N SER A 258 -11.35 2.16 -22.64
CA SER A 258 -10.73 3.47 -22.39
C SER A 258 -10.90 3.95 -20.95
N GLY A 259 -11.35 3.08 -20.05
CA GLY A 259 -11.61 3.42 -18.66
C GLY A 259 -10.36 3.92 -17.94
N ILE A 260 -10.57 4.57 -16.78
CA ILE A 260 -9.45 5.07 -15.96
C ILE A 260 -9.59 4.52 -14.55
N PHE A 261 -8.48 4.01 -14.00
CA PHE A 261 -8.37 3.63 -12.61
C PHE A 261 -7.47 4.60 -11.84
N THR A 262 -8.05 5.26 -10.84
CA THR A 262 -7.33 6.13 -9.92
C THR A 262 -7.26 5.53 -8.53
N ILE A 263 -6.07 5.44 -7.96
CA ILE A 263 -5.86 5.11 -6.55
C ILE A 263 -5.40 6.37 -5.81
N ASN A 264 -6.13 6.73 -4.77
CA ASN A 264 -5.82 7.84 -3.89
C ASN A 264 -5.33 7.30 -2.54
N LEU A 265 -4.07 7.56 -2.22
CA LEU A 265 -3.49 7.33 -0.89
C LEU A 265 -3.75 8.56 -0.04
N ASN A 266 -4.80 8.49 0.79
CA ASN A 266 -5.35 9.61 1.56
C ASN A 266 -5.53 9.27 3.04
N GLY A 267 -4.63 8.45 3.57
CA GLY A 267 -4.53 8.10 4.99
C GLY A 267 -4.11 9.26 5.87
N THR A 268 -4.18 9.01 7.18
CA THR A 268 -3.73 9.95 8.23
C THR A 268 -2.44 9.49 8.92
N ALA A 269 -2.12 8.19 8.81
CA ALA A 269 -0.82 7.63 9.17
C ALA A 269 0.00 7.38 7.91
N GLU A 270 1.32 7.17 8.06
CA GLU A 270 2.17 6.73 6.95
C GLU A 270 1.57 5.47 6.29
N GLN A 271 1.51 5.46 4.95
CA GLN A 271 0.96 4.34 4.18
C GLN A 271 2.06 3.62 3.41
N HIS A 272 1.97 2.30 3.35
CA HIS A 272 2.91 1.48 2.58
C HIS A 272 2.26 0.96 1.29
N ILE A 273 3.02 1.00 0.19
CA ILE A 273 2.75 0.20 -1.01
C ILE A 273 3.70 -0.99 -0.99
N SER A 274 3.17 -2.15 -0.61
CA SER A 274 3.95 -3.37 -0.35
C SER A 274 3.39 -4.58 -1.10
N GLY A 275 4.04 -5.73 -0.94
CA GLY A 275 3.67 -6.98 -1.59
C GLY A 275 4.87 -7.77 -2.08
N THR A 276 4.65 -8.71 -3.00
CA THR A 276 5.69 -9.61 -3.51
C THR A 276 6.39 -9.14 -4.77
N SER A 277 5.77 -8.25 -5.56
CA SER A 277 6.24 -7.86 -6.90
C SER A 277 6.05 -6.36 -7.16
N PRO A 278 6.75 -5.77 -8.15
CA PRO A 278 6.46 -4.42 -8.63
C PRO A 278 4.99 -4.24 -9.01
N VAL A 279 4.49 -3.01 -8.90
CA VAL A 279 3.09 -2.67 -9.17
C VAL A 279 2.97 -1.46 -10.09
N ALA A 280 1.99 -1.47 -10.98
CA ALA A 280 1.72 -0.37 -11.91
C ALA A 280 0.33 0.22 -11.67
N PHE A 281 0.24 1.54 -11.74
CA PHE A 281 -1.01 2.30 -11.62
C PHE A 281 -1.22 3.15 -12.88
N GLU A 282 -2.47 3.32 -13.32
CA GLU A 282 -2.75 4.35 -14.33
C GLU A 282 -2.59 5.72 -13.72
N ASN A 283 -3.42 6.01 -12.71
CA ASN A 283 -3.38 7.24 -11.95
C ASN A 283 -3.13 6.94 -10.48
N LEU A 284 -2.14 7.63 -9.91
CA LEU A 284 -1.82 7.58 -8.49
C LEU A 284 -1.90 8.99 -7.92
N THR A 285 -2.72 9.18 -6.89
CA THR A 285 -2.78 10.42 -6.10
C THR A 285 -2.19 10.17 -4.73
N VAL A 286 -1.24 11.02 -4.34
CA VAL A 286 -0.66 11.04 -3.00
C VAL A 286 -1.17 12.28 -2.28
N ASN A 287 -2.03 12.05 -1.29
CA ASN A 287 -2.65 13.07 -0.46
C ASN A 287 -2.63 12.63 1.01
N ASN A 288 -1.45 12.27 1.49
CA ASN A 288 -1.23 11.80 2.84
C ASN A 288 -0.07 12.59 3.47
N PRO A 289 -0.35 13.58 4.34
CA PRO A 289 0.68 14.40 4.99
C PRO A 289 1.74 13.60 5.76
N SER A 290 1.40 12.40 6.24
CA SER A 290 2.32 11.50 6.95
C SER A 290 3.25 10.72 6.02
N GLY A 291 3.04 10.80 4.70
CA GLY A 291 3.87 10.17 3.69
C GLY A 291 3.35 8.82 3.19
N VAL A 292 3.93 8.40 2.07
CA VAL A 292 3.74 7.09 1.44
C VAL A 292 5.11 6.47 1.24
N VAL A 293 5.31 5.25 1.75
CA VAL A 293 6.55 4.49 1.55
C VAL A 293 6.35 3.47 0.44
N LEU A 294 7.30 3.44 -0.50
CA LEU A 294 7.37 2.40 -1.50
C LEU A 294 8.20 1.24 -0.94
N ASP A 295 7.56 0.10 -0.72
CA ASP A 295 8.27 -1.13 -0.34
C ASP A 295 8.52 -2.04 -1.55
N ARG A 296 8.10 -1.63 -2.76
CA ARG A 296 8.29 -2.28 -4.07
C ARG A 296 8.49 -1.19 -5.13
N ASP A 297 9.04 -1.56 -6.29
CA ASP A 297 9.04 -0.65 -7.45
C ASP A 297 7.60 -0.33 -7.88
N VAL A 298 7.35 0.96 -8.15
CA VAL A 298 6.04 1.47 -8.58
C VAL A 298 6.17 2.15 -9.93
N THR A 299 5.28 1.80 -10.86
CA THR A 299 5.13 2.52 -12.14
C THR A 299 3.82 3.29 -12.16
N VAL A 300 3.84 4.54 -12.64
CA VAL A 300 2.63 5.30 -12.96
C VAL A 300 2.58 5.56 -14.47
N ASP A 301 1.52 5.08 -15.12
CA ASP A 301 1.42 5.07 -16.58
C ASP A 301 0.83 6.36 -17.15
N LYS A 302 -0.06 7.05 -16.42
CA LYS A 302 -0.79 8.24 -16.87
C LYS A 302 -0.57 9.46 -15.98
N VAL A 303 -1.12 9.54 -14.78
CA VAL A 303 -1.02 10.76 -13.96
C VAL A 303 -0.59 10.44 -12.54
N LEU A 304 0.54 11.02 -12.12
CA LEU A 304 0.92 11.13 -10.72
C LEU A 304 0.45 12.49 -10.19
N THR A 305 -0.40 12.49 -9.17
CA THR A 305 -0.88 13.71 -8.50
C THR A 305 -0.26 13.81 -7.12
N LEU A 306 0.51 14.86 -6.86
CA LEU A 306 1.18 15.11 -5.58
C LEU A 306 0.51 16.29 -4.85
N THR A 307 -0.46 15.98 -4.00
CA THR A 307 -1.24 16.99 -3.27
C THR A 307 -0.66 17.27 -1.88
N SER A 308 -0.33 16.22 -1.13
CA SER A 308 0.22 16.34 0.21
C SER A 308 0.97 15.06 0.57
N GLY A 309 2.12 15.20 1.23
CA GLY A 309 2.95 14.07 1.64
C GLY A 309 4.12 13.79 0.73
N ARG A 310 5.14 13.16 1.32
CA ARG A 310 6.29 12.66 0.60
C ARG A 310 6.03 11.24 0.09
N VAL A 311 6.47 10.93 -1.12
CA VAL A 311 6.65 9.55 -1.59
C VAL A 311 8.08 9.12 -1.28
N ASN A 312 8.28 8.17 -0.38
CA ASN A 312 9.59 7.65 -0.04
C ASN A 312 9.98 6.50 -0.97
N ALA A 313 10.87 6.79 -1.92
CA ALA A 313 11.40 5.90 -2.94
C ALA A 313 12.93 5.70 -2.77
N GLU A 314 13.41 5.61 -1.52
CA GLU A 314 14.84 5.45 -1.21
C GLU A 314 15.37 4.06 -1.56
N ASP A 315 14.59 3.02 -1.26
CA ASP A 315 14.96 1.61 -1.52
C ASP A 315 14.40 1.08 -2.84
N PHE A 316 13.37 1.74 -3.40
CA PHE A 316 12.62 1.30 -4.58
C PHE A 316 12.38 2.45 -5.55
N MET A 317 12.19 2.14 -6.83
CA MET A 317 12.04 3.16 -7.87
C MET A 317 10.57 3.61 -8.03
N LEU A 318 10.36 4.92 -8.10
CA LEU A 318 9.13 5.49 -8.66
C LEU A 318 9.34 5.77 -10.16
N SER A 319 8.75 4.97 -11.02
CA SER A 319 8.88 5.08 -12.48
C SER A 319 7.64 5.72 -13.12
N LEU A 320 7.85 6.56 -14.11
CA LEU A 320 6.81 7.23 -14.89
C LEU A 320 6.93 6.80 -16.35
N ALA A 321 5.88 6.22 -16.92
CA ALA A 321 5.86 5.83 -18.33
C ALA A 321 5.98 7.06 -19.24
N SER A 322 6.26 6.87 -20.54
CA SER A 322 6.58 7.98 -21.46
C SER A 322 5.47 9.03 -21.58
N ALA A 323 4.21 8.62 -21.58
CA ALA A 323 3.05 9.52 -21.61
C ALA A 323 2.66 10.08 -20.22
N ALA A 324 3.27 9.59 -19.14
CA ALA A 324 2.87 9.98 -17.79
C ALA A 324 3.16 11.45 -17.48
N THR A 325 2.27 12.10 -16.74
CA THR A 325 2.40 13.49 -16.28
C THR A 325 2.41 13.57 -14.77
N VAL A 326 3.01 14.63 -14.23
CA VAL A 326 2.95 14.96 -12.81
C VAL A 326 2.14 16.23 -12.66
N THR A 327 1.18 16.23 -11.73
CA THR A 327 0.43 17.42 -11.32
C THR A 327 0.59 17.68 -9.83
N GLY A 328 0.60 18.95 -9.44
CA GLY A 328 0.98 19.35 -8.09
C GLY A 328 2.50 19.34 -7.91
N GLY A 329 2.95 18.93 -6.73
CA GLY A 329 4.35 19.00 -6.33
C GLY A 329 4.72 20.36 -5.72
N GLY A 330 5.48 20.34 -4.63
CA GLY A 330 5.88 21.53 -3.88
C GLY A 330 6.51 21.19 -2.54
N GLU A 331 6.75 22.18 -1.68
CA GLU A 331 7.42 21.99 -0.37
C GLU A 331 6.74 20.96 0.55
N THR A 332 5.46 20.66 0.34
CA THR A 332 4.70 19.69 1.14
C THR A 332 4.33 18.42 0.37
N SER A 333 4.76 18.29 -0.90
CA SER A 333 4.46 17.12 -1.72
C SER A 333 5.53 16.87 -2.79
N TYR A 334 6.29 15.78 -2.65
CA TYR A 334 7.41 15.43 -3.54
C TYR A 334 7.83 13.97 -3.32
N ALA A 335 8.72 13.46 -4.15
CA ALA A 335 9.35 12.16 -3.95
C ALA A 335 10.77 12.31 -3.36
N SER A 336 11.11 11.53 -2.33
CA SER A 336 12.51 11.30 -1.93
C SER A 336 13.02 10.03 -2.59
N GLY A 337 14.32 9.99 -2.92
CA GLY A 337 14.91 8.89 -3.70
C GLY A 337 14.77 9.12 -5.20
N TYR A 338 14.82 8.03 -5.99
CA TYR A 338 14.84 8.15 -7.45
C TYR A 338 13.43 8.18 -8.06
N VAL A 339 13.22 9.19 -8.91
CA VAL A 339 12.10 9.23 -9.86
C VAL A 339 12.65 8.98 -11.26
N ALA A 340 12.19 7.91 -11.90
CA ALA A 340 12.50 7.58 -13.28
C ALA A 340 11.40 8.04 -14.22
N LYS A 341 11.79 8.46 -15.42
CA LYS A 341 10.87 8.84 -16.50
C LYS A 341 11.38 8.25 -17.81
N ASP A 342 10.52 7.49 -18.48
CA ASP A 342 10.79 7.06 -19.86
C ASP A 342 10.71 8.25 -20.82
N ILE A 343 11.70 8.38 -21.67
CA ILE A 343 11.88 9.47 -22.64
C ILE A 343 11.86 8.87 -24.05
N THR A 344 10.80 9.18 -24.80
CA THR A 344 10.62 8.71 -26.18
C THR A 344 10.51 9.84 -27.20
N ALA A 345 10.49 11.10 -26.74
CA ALA A 345 10.43 12.30 -27.57
C ALA A 345 11.07 13.49 -26.84
N ALA A 346 11.39 14.54 -27.60
CA ALA A 346 11.76 15.83 -27.06
C ALA A 346 10.58 16.47 -26.30
N GLY A 347 10.88 17.24 -25.26
CA GLY A 347 9.87 17.83 -24.40
C GLY A 347 10.40 18.20 -23.01
N ILE A 348 9.56 18.89 -22.25
CA ILE A 348 9.89 19.34 -20.90
C ILE A 348 9.23 18.44 -19.88
N PHE A 349 10.00 18.00 -18.89
CA PHE A 349 9.50 17.28 -17.73
C PHE A 349 10.17 17.81 -16.45
N THR A 350 9.37 18.03 -15.42
CA THR A 350 9.89 18.42 -14.09
C THR A 350 9.85 17.22 -13.17
N PHE A 351 11.01 16.75 -12.74
CA PHE A 351 11.13 15.69 -11.75
C PHE A 351 10.78 16.26 -10.37
N PRO A 352 9.73 15.75 -9.70
CA PRO A 352 9.26 16.28 -8.43
C PRO A 352 10.07 15.71 -7.25
N VAL A 353 11.39 15.82 -7.32
CA VAL A 353 12.30 15.24 -6.32
C VAL A 353 12.56 16.20 -5.15
N GLY A 354 12.87 15.64 -4.00
CA GLY A 354 13.28 16.36 -2.80
C GLY A 354 13.99 15.43 -1.82
N THR A 355 14.18 15.92 -0.61
CA THR A 355 14.74 15.15 0.52
C THR A 355 13.91 15.45 1.76
N ASP A 356 14.23 14.82 2.89
CA ASP A 356 13.65 15.18 4.19
C ASP A 356 13.76 16.67 4.54
N ASN A 357 14.74 17.36 3.96
CA ASN A 357 14.89 18.78 4.23
C ASN A 357 13.93 19.61 3.38
N GLY A 358 13.47 19.17 2.20
CA GLY A 358 12.45 19.85 1.39
C GLY A 358 12.55 19.59 -0.12
N TYR A 359 11.69 20.28 -0.88
CA TYR A 359 11.54 20.12 -2.33
C TYR A 359 12.73 20.69 -3.10
N SER A 360 13.21 20.01 -4.14
CA SER A 360 14.36 20.44 -4.93
C SER A 360 14.27 19.91 -6.37
N PRO A 361 13.26 20.36 -7.14
CA PRO A 361 12.94 19.78 -8.44
C PRO A 361 14.04 20.01 -9.47
N VAL A 362 14.04 19.14 -10.48
CA VAL A 362 14.87 19.31 -11.67
C VAL A 362 13.97 19.42 -12.88
N ASN A 363 14.01 20.58 -13.54
CA ASN A 363 13.39 20.73 -14.85
C ASN A 363 14.36 20.22 -15.93
N VAL A 364 13.89 19.28 -16.74
CA VAL A 364 14.64 18.70 -17.84
C VAL A 364 13.90 19.01 -19.14
N ASN A 365 14.51 19.82 -19.98
CA ASN A 365 14.05 20.09 -21.33
C ASN A 365 14.86 19.25 -22.32
N VAL A 366 14.33 18.08 -22.68
CA VAL A 366 14.93 17.18 -23.66
C VAL A 366 14.83 17.80 -25.04
N THR A 367 15.98 18.05 -25.66
CA THR A 367 16.08 18.63 -27.01
C THR A 367 16.33 17.59 -28.09
N SER A 368 16.88 16.42 -27.72
CA SER A 368 17.08 15.28 -28.62
C SER A 368 17.04 13.97 -27.84
N VAL A 369 16.55 12.91 -28.48
CA VAL A 369 16.55 11.54 -27.93
C VAL A 369 16.75 10.54 -29.06
N GLN A 370 17.58 9.51 -28.84
CA GLN A 370 17.74 8.38 -29.74
C GLN A 370 17.38 7.07 -29.05
N GLY A 371 16.56 6.27 -29.72
CA GLY A 371 16.03 5.01 -29.16
C GLY A 371 15.16 5.22 -27.92
N PRO A 372 14.64 4.13 -27.32
CA PRO A 372 14.05 4.19 -26.00
C PRO A 372 15.12 4.67 -25.00
N SER A 373 14.85 5.77 -24.31
CA SER A 373 15.74 6.31 -23.29
C SER A 373 14.97 6.51 -21.98
N LYS A 374 15.70 6.67 -20.88
CA LYS A 374 15.14 6.91 -19.55
C LYS A 374 16.09 7.77 -18.74
N LEU A 375 15.52 8.72 -18.00
CA LEU A 375 16.25 9.51 -17.01
C LEU A 375 15.75 9.16 -15.61
N SER A 376 16.67 8.89 -14.69
CA SER A 376 16.39 8.69 -13.27
C SER A 376 17.04 9.81 -12.47
N VAL A 377 16.24 10.56 -11.72
CA VAL A 377 16.67 11.76 -11.00
C VAL A 377 16.41 11.59 -9.51
N ALA A 378 17.38 11.99 -8.68
CA ALA A 378 17.24 12.07 -7.24
C ALA A 378 17.94 13.32 -6.70
N ALA A 379 17.46 13.84 -5.57
CA ALA A 379 18.08 14.90 -4.79
C ALA A 379 18.63 14.34 -3.47
N PHE A 380 19.70 14.95 -2.94
CA PHE A 380 20.41 14.50 -1.74
C PHE A 380 20.79 15.67 -0.84
N ASN A 381 20.76 15.43 0.47
CA ASN A 381 21.17 16.42 1.47
C ASN A 381 22.69 16.56 1.54
N GLY A 382 23.14 17.78 1.82
CA GLY A 382 24.55 18.10 2.06
C GLY A 382 25.27 18.67 0.85
N ALA A 383 26.53 19.02 1.05
CA ALA A 383 27.36 19.54 -0.03
C ALA A 383 27.60 18.46 -1.09
N GLY A 384 27.36 18.81 -2.35
CA GLY A 384 27.57 17.90 -3.46
C GLY A 384 29.05 17.62 -3.76
N PRO A 385 29.32 16.59 -4.57
CA PRO A 385 30.68 16.27 -4.94
C PRO A 385 31.33 17.36 -5.79
N GLY A 386 32.57 17.72 -5.45
CA GLY A 386 33.38 18.66 -6.24
C GLY A 386 33.22 20.13 -5.87
N VAL A 387 32.47 20.45 -4.81
CA VAL A 387 32.34 21.81 -4.26
C VAL A 387 32.78 21.88 -2.80
N GLU A 388 33.16 23.06 -2.35
CA GLU A 388 33.53 23.34 -0.96
C GLU A 388 32.27 23.32 -0.06
N PRO A 389 32.22 22.48 0.99
CA PRO A 389 31.02 22.36 1.81
C PRO A 389 30.56 23.67 2.49
N SER A 390 31.49 24.53 2.89
CA SER A 390 31.21 25.82 3.51
C SER A 390 30.68 26.87 2.55
N ASN A 391 30.92 26.72 1.25
CA ASN A 391 30.55 27.70 0.22
C ASN A 391 29.82 26.98 -0.91
N SER A 392 28.68 26.38 -0.59
CA SER A 392 27.87 25.61 -1.52
C SER A 392 26.39 25.73 -1.20
N VAL A 393 25.58 25.17 -2.08
CA VAL A 393 24.23 24.75 -1.73
C VAL A 393 24.34 23.37 -1.08
N ALA A 394 23.79 23.21 0.11
CA ALA A 394 23.70 21.95 0.86
C ALA A 394 22.65 20.99 0.27
N ARG A 395 22.60 20.94 -1.07
CA ARG A 395 21.75 20.13 -1.91
C ARG A 395 22.56 19.73 -3.14
N PHE A 396 22.44 18.47 -3.55
CA PHE A 396 22.97 18.01 -4.82
C PHE A 396 22.04 17.00 -5.47
N TRP A 397 22.22 16.78 -6.77
CA TRP A 397 21.38 15.89 -7.55
C TRP A 397 22.21 14.82 -8.20
N ASN A 398 21.60 13.66 -8.44
CA ASN A 398 22.13 12.67 -9.35
C ASN A 398 21.13 12.46 -10.48
N ILE A 399 21.63 12.47 -11.72
CA ILE A 399 20.85 12.14 -12.90
C ILE A 399 21.56 10.96 -13.57
N ILE A 400 20.83 9.88 -13.74
CA ILE A 400 21.29 8.68 -14.42
C ILE A 400 20.52 8.56 -15.73
N GLU A 401 21.25 8.29 -16.80
CA GLU A 401 20.70 8.01 -18.12
C GLU A 401 20.85 6.54 -18.45
N ASP A 402 19.80 6.00 -19.06
CA ASP A 402 19.78 4.72 -19.76
C ASP A 402 19.25 4.99 -21.17
N GLY A 403 20.14 5.16 -22.15
CA GLY A 403 19.81 5.60 -23.51
C GLY A 403 20.74 6.68 -24.05
N ASP A 404 20.22 7.53 -24.93
CA ASP A 404 20.92 8.67 -25.53
C ASP A 404 19.98 9.87 -25.62
N VAL A 405 20.21 10.84 -24.73
CA VAL A 405 19.41 12.03 -24.48
C VAL A 405 20.32 13.25 -24.48
N THR A 406 19.90 14.29 -25.20
CA THR A 406 20.43 15.64 -25.03
C THR A 406 19.38 16.50 -24.36
N ALA A 407 19.74 17.19 -23.26
CA ALA A 407 18.80 18.02 -22.53
C ALA A 407 19.40 19.31 -21.98
N ASN A 408 18.55 20.32 -21.79
CA ASN A 408 18.85 21.45 -20.92
C ASN A 408 18.30 21.14 -19.52
N LEU A 409 19.10 21.38 -18.50
CA LEU A 409 18.79 21.09 -17.10
C LEU A 409 18.63 22.40 -16.32
N THR A 410 17.68 22.44 -15.40
CA THR A 410 17.57 23.50 -14.37
C THR A 410 17.30 22.84 -13.03
N PHE A 411 18.25 22.99 -12.12
CA PHE A 411 18.19 22.52 -10.74
C PHE A 411 17.63 23.64 -9.87
N SER A 412 16.59 23.35 -9.08
CA SER A 412 16.02 24.32 -8.14
C SER A 412 16.32 23.88 -6.71
N TYR A 413 16.77 24.80 -5.89
CA TYR A 413 17.06 24.60 -4.47
C TYR A 413 16.40 25.69 -3.65
N ARG A 414 16.50 25.59 -2.32
CA ARG A 414 15.86 26.54 -1.42
C ARG A 414 16.90 27.48 -0.84
N GLU A 415 16.49 28.70 -0.52
CA GLU A 415 17.37 29.66 0.16
C GLU A 415 17.96 29.08 1.46
N ALA A 416 17.19 28.27 2.18
CA ALA A 416 17.64 27.60 3.41
C ALA A 416 18.77 26.57 3.17
N ASP A 417 18.97 26.11 1.94
CA ASP A 417 20.05 25.20 1.58
C ASP A 417 21.36 25.98 1.23
N VAL A 418 21.32 27.30 1.08
CA VAL A 418 22.50 28.12 0.72
C VAL A 418 23.36 28.37 1.97
N THR A 419 24.61 27.86 1.99
CA THR A 419 25.46 27.97 3.19
C THR A 419 26.03 29.36 3.41
N THR A 420 26.22 30.13 2.32
CA THR A 420 26.78 31.48 2.33
C THR A 420 26.06 32.36 1.30
N SER A 421 24.88 32.90 1.63
CA SER A 421 24.05 33.66 0.66
C SER A 421 24.77 34.83 -0.01
N ALA A 422 25.70 35.51 0.68
CA ALA A 422 26.49 36.61 0.10
C ALA A 422 27.41 36.17 -1.06
N ALA A 423 27.76 34.89 -1.14
CA ALA A 423 28.64 34.33 -2.16
C ALA A 423 27.89 33.58 -3.28
N GLU A 424 26.57 33.37 -3.14
CA GLU A 424 25.80 32.50 -4.04
C GLU A 424 25.89 32.92 -5.51
N ALA A 425 25.80 34.22 -5.79
CA ALA A 425 25.91 34.76 -7.16
C ALA A 425 27.28 34.48 -7.83
N SER A 426 28.28 34.04 -7.06
CA SER A 426 29.61 33.64 -7.54
C SER A 426 29.81 32.11 -7.61
N PHE A 427 28.84 31.33 -7.13
CA PHE A 427 28.92 29.86 -7.16
C PHE A 427 28.93 29.34 -8.59
N SER A 428 29.47 28.13 -8.74
CA SER A 428 29.55 27.43 -10.02
C SER A 428 28.62 26.22 -10.02
N LEU A 429 28.07 25.87 -11.18
CA LEU A 429 27.47 24.56 -11.37
C LEU A 429 28.59 23.58 -11.73
N VAL A 430 28.73 22.54 -10.92
CA VAL A 430 29.78 21.53 -11.03
C VAL A 430 29.14 20.18 -11.26
N LYS A 431 29.68 19.42 -12.21
CA LYS A 431 29.33 18.01 -12.36
C LYS A 431 30.50 17.09 -12.03
N LYS A 432 30.23 15.93 -11.44
CA LYS A 432 31.23 14.90 -11.14
C LYS A 432 30.69 13.52 -11.47
N GLU A 433 31.38 12.81 -12.34
CA GLU A 433 31.14 11.40 -12.64
C GLU A 433 32.07 10.54 -11.77
N GLY A 434 31.52 9.74 -10.85
CA GLY A 434 32.33 8.89 -9.95
C GLY A 434 33.52 9.63 -9.31
N ASN A 435 34.74 9.19 -9.64
CA ASN A 435 36.00 9.76 -9.13
C ASN A 435 36.73 10.62 -10.17
N PHE A 436 36.10 10.93 -11.30
CA PHE A 436 36.68 11.84 -12.25
C PHE A 436 36.79 13.23 -11.64
N ILE A 437 37.66 14.04 -12.23
CA ILE A 437 37.87 15.43 -11.83
C ILE A 437 36.53 16.17 -11.96
N PRO A 438 36.12 16.94 -10.94
CA PRO A 438 34.94 17.80 -11.05
C PRO A 438 35.05 18.72 -12.27
N VAL A 439 34.02 18.75 -13.09
CA VAL A 439 33.94 19.63 -14.26
C VAL A 439 33.09 20.82 -13.89
N VAL A 440 33.69 22.01 -13.92
CA VAL A 440 32.96 23.27 -13.83
C VAL A 440 32.21 23.46 -15.13
N VAL A 441 30.89 23.36 -15.07
CA VAL A 441 30.02 23.52 -16.24
C VAL A 441 29.91 24.99 -16.61
N CYS A 442 29.83 25.84 -15.60
CA CYS A 442 29.68 27.28 -15.72
C CYS A 442 29.89 27.95 -14.34
N THR A 443 30.14 29.26 -14.34
CA THR A 443 30.50 30.04 -13.15
C THR A 443 29.61 31.28 -12.98
N GLY A 444 29.19 31.54 -11.74
CA GLY A 444 28.41 32.71 -11.34
C GLY A 444 27.10 32.87 -12.10
N ALA A 445 26.73 34.12 -12.38
CA ALA A 445 25.53 34.51 -13.11
C ALA A 445 25.41 33.93 -14.54
N GLY A 446 26.44 33.26 -15.06
CA GLY A 446 26.37 32.52 -16.34
C GLY A 446 25.46 31.29 -16.27
N CYS A 447 25.11 30.82 -15.07
CA CYS A 447 24.17 29.72 -14.89
C CYS A 447 23.55 29.60 -13.51
N VAL A 448 24.08 30.27 -12.48
CA VAL A 448 23.47 30.34 -11.16
C VAL A 448 22.65 31.63 -11.08
N ASP A 449 21.35 31.49 -10.84
CA ASP A 449 20.45 32.59 -10.53
C ASP A 449 20.13 32.53 -9.03
N ALA A 450 20.84 33.36 -8.25
CA ALA A 450 20.67 33.44 -6.81
C ALA A 450 19.31 34.04 -6.40
N ALA A 451 18.68 34.86 -7.25
CA ALA A 451 17.36 35.42 -6.94
C ALA A 451 16.25 34.38 -7.13
N ALA A 452 16.43 33.47 -8.10
CA ALA A 452 15.51 32.36 -8.34
C ALA A 452 15.88 31.07 -7.58
N ASN A 453 17.04 31.03 -6.90
CA ASN A 453 17.64 29.83 -6.34
C ASN A 453 17.70 28.66 -7.34
N THR A 454 18.23 28.94 -8.54
CA THR A 454 18.37 27.93 -9.60
C THR A 454 19.78 27.88 -10.19
N ALA A 455 20.14 26.72 -10.73
CA ALA A 455 21.33 26.55 -11.56
C ALA A 455 21.01 25.78 -12.85
N SER A 456 21.51 26.24 -14.00
CA SER A 456 21.14 25.65 -15.31
C SER A 456 22.34 25.21 -16.15
N ALA A 457 22.15 24.16 -16.95
CA ALA A 457 23.11 23.69 -17.95
C ALA A 457 22.40 23.42 -19.28
N ALA A 458 23.02 23.79 -20.40
CA ALA A 458 22.45 23.57 -21.73
C ALA A 458 23.20 22.49 -22.50
N GLY A 459 22.48 21.75 -23.37
CA GLY A 459 23.07 20.77 -24.29
C GLY A 459 23.79 19.61 -23.59
N VAL A 460 23.29 19.17 -22.44
CA VAL A 460 23.89 18.08 -21.65
C VAL A 460 23.68 16.75 -22.34
N THR A 461 24.76 16.02 -22.58
CA THR A 461 24.80 14.66 -23.17
C THR A 461 25.52 13.64 -22.29
N ASN A 462 25.99 14.05 -21.11
CA ASN A 462 26.59 13.15 -20.12
C ASN A 462 26.09 13.58 -18.74
N PHE A 463 25.25 12.72 -18.17
CA PHE A 463 24.58 12.90 -16.89
C PHE A 463 25.40 12.26 -15.77
N SER A 464 25.35 12.86 -14.57
CA SER A 464 26.12 12.42 -13.41
C SER A 464 25.57 13.07 -12.14
N ARG A 465 26.43 13.34 -11.15
CA ARG A 465 26.10 14.14 -9.97
C ARG A 465 26.36 15.62 -10.22
N TRP A 466 25.47 16.47 -9.74
CA TRP A 466 25.46 17.91 -9.96
C TRP A 466 25.38 18.65 -8.63
N ALA A 467 26.24 19.64 -8.45
CA ALA A 467 26.37 20.45 -7.24
C ALA A 467 26.53 21.92 -7.58
N VAL A 468 26.10 22.81 -6.67
CA VAL A 468 26.26 24.26 -6.81
C VAL A 468 27.15 24.76 -5.68
N GLY A 469 28.23 25.46 -6.01
CA GLY A 469 29.15 25.99 -5.00
C GLY A 469 30.50 26.43 -5.55
N VAL A 470 31.41 26.79 -4.66
CA VAL A 470 32.81 27.05 -5.00
C VAL A 470 33.46 25.72 -5.41
N PRO A 471 33.97 25.60 -6.65
CA PRO A 471 34.55 24.34 -7.11
C PRO A 471 35.84 24.02 -6.36
N LEU A 472 36.00 22.77 -5.95
CA LEU A 472 37.28 22.29 -5.42
C LEU A 472 38.29 22.22 -6.55
N ALA A 473 39.48 22.76 -6.33
CA ALA A 473 40.58 22.63 -7.27
C ALA A 473 40.87 21.13 -7.50
N PRO A 474 41.18 20.70 -8.74
CA PRO A 474 41.64 19.33 -8.98
C PRO A 474 42.88 19.06 -8.12
N SER A 475 42.76 18.20 -7.10
CA SER A 475 43.92 17.76 -6.34
C SER A 475 44.70 16.78 -7.21
N SER A 476 45.72 17.26 -7.92
CA SER A 476 46.66 16.44 -8.70
C SER A 476 47.62 15.61 -7.82
N ALA A 477 47.23 15.26 -6.59
CA ALA A 477 48.02 14.39 -5.73
C ALA A 477 47.18 13.16 -5.36
N GLU A 478 47.47 12.04 -6.03
CA GLU A 478 47.09 10.73 -5.50
C GLU A 478 47.79 10.55 -4.15
N ALA A 479 47.01 10.50 -3.07
CA ALA A 479 47.54 10.16 -1.76
C ALA A 479 47.53 8.63 -1.57
N THR A 480 48.44 8.19 -0.71
CA THR A 480 48.52 6.79 -0.26
C THR A 480 48.15 6.73 1.21
N VAL A 481 47.35 5.74 1.60
CA VAL A 481 47.15 5.35 3.00
C VAL A 481 47.87 4.03 3.20
N ALA A 482 48.87 4.00 4.07
CA ALA A 482 49.64 2.82 4.42
C ALA A 482 49.73 2.67 5.94
N GLY A 483 50.06 1.46 6.38
CA GLY A 483 50.22 1.15 7.79
C GLY A 483 50.57 -0.31 8.02
N ARG A 484 50.48 -0.75 9.27
CA ARG A 484 50.77 -2.11 9.71
C ARG A 484 49.61 -2.76 10.44
N VAL A 485 49.51 -4.08 10.28
CA VAL A 485 48.67 -4.96 11.10
C VAL A 485 49.59 -5.73 12.03
N LEU A 486 49.42 -5.56 13.33
CA LEU A 486 50.32 -6.06 14.36
C LEU A 486 49.55 -6.90 15.40
N THR A 487 50.23 -7.85 16.03
CA THR A 487 49.79 -8.47 17.29
C THR A 487 50.12 -7.56 18.48
N ALA A 488 49.56 -7.86 19.66
CA ALA A 488 49.83 -7.09 20.88
C ALA A 488 51.32 -7.06 21.28
N ASP A 489 52.11 -8.07 20.90
CA ASP A 489 53.57 -8.14 21.09
C ASP A 489 54.39 -7.52 19.92
N GLY A 490 53.73 -6.83 18.99
CA GLY A 490 54.38 -6.06 17.91
C GLY A 490 54.82 -6.88 16.68
N ARG A 491 54.42 -8.15 16.57
CA ARG A 491 54.72 -8.99 15.40
C ARG A 491 53.77 -8.66 14.26
N GLY A 492 54.25 -8.76 13.02
CA GLY A 492 53.44 -8.51 11.83
C GLY A 492 52.39 -9.60 11.59
N VAL A 493 51.15 -9.20 11.36
CA VAL A 493 50.05 -10.10 10.97
C VAL A 493 49.90 -10.07 9.46
N GLY A 494 50.30 -11.16 8.80
CA GLY A 494 50.09 -11.33 7.36
C GLY A 494 48.71 -11.89 7.02
N ASN A 495 48.28 -11.66 5.77
CA ASN A 495 47.01 -12.10 5.21
C ASN A 495 45.76 -11.55 5.91
N ALA A 496 45.88 -10.41 6.60
CA ALA A 496 44.70 -9.64 7.00
C ALA A 496 44.15 -8.89 5.79
N PHE A 497 42.84 -8.94 5.59
CA PHE A 497 42.15 -8.29 4.48
C PHE A 497 41.59 -6.95 4.95
N LEU A 498 41.97 -5.89 4.27
CA LEU A 498 41.52 -4.53 4.57
C LEU A 498 40.67 -4.00 3.41
N THR A 499 39.61 -3.29 3.75
CA THR A 499 38.82 -2.49 2.82
C THR A 499 38.96 -1.01 3.15
N ILE A 500 38.92 -0.16 2.15
CA ILE A 500 38.77 1.29 2.31
C ILE A 500 37.63 1.75 1.41
N VAL A 501 36.75 2.58 1.97
CA VAL A 501 35.58 3.15 1.28
C VAL A 501 35.63 4.66 1.44
N GLY A 502 35.67 5.39 0.33
CA GLY A 502 35.61 6.85 0.33
C GLY A 502 34.18 7.38 0.36
N ALA A 503 34.02 8.70 0.38
CA ALA A 503 32.73 9.36 0.18
C ALA A 503 32.08 9.06 -1.19
N ASP A 504 32.86 8.50 -2.12
CA ASP A 504 32.44 8.02 -3.44
C ASP A 504 31.70 6.66 -3.40
N GLY A 505 31.73 5.94 -2.27
CA GLY A 505 31.15 4.60 -2.10
C GLY A 505 31.97 3.47 -2.72
N ARG A 506 33.14 3.75 -3.32
CA ARG A 506 33.98 2.72 -3.95
C ARG A 506 34.81 1.99 -2.91
N VAL A 507 34.74 0.66 -2.94
CA VAL A 507 35.54 -0.20 -2.06
C VAL A 507 36.85 -0.57 -2.74
N ARG A 508 37.98 -0.26 -2.10
CA ARG A 508 39.30 -0.78 -2.48
C ARG A 508 39.80 -1.76 -1.44
N TYR A 509 40.69 -2.65 -1.86
CA TYR A 509 41.15 -3.78 -1.05
C TYR A 509 42.67 -3.80 -0.94
N ALA A 510 43.17 -4.16 0.23
CA ALA A 510 44.57 -4.47 0.45
C ALA A 510 44.68 -5.73 1.32
N ILE A 511 45.77 -6.48 1.13
CA ILE A 511 46.09 -7.63 1.98
C ILE A 511 47.44 -7.33 2.64
N SER A 512 47.51 -7.51 3.96
CA SER A 512 48.76 -7.31 4.68
C SER A 512 49.78 -8.39 4.31
N ASN A 513 51.03 -7.99 4.10
CA ASN A 513 52.12 -8.93 3.83
C ASN A 513 52.62 -9.62 5.13
N GLN A 514 53.60 -10.52 5.01
CA GLN A 514 54.16 -11.26 6.16
C GLN A 514 54.72 -10.39 7.31
N PHE A 515 55.04 -9.12 7.04
CA PHE A 515 55.51 -8.15 8.04
C PHE A 515 54.39 -7.24 8.58
N GLY A 516 53.15 -7.52 8.20
CA GLY A 516 51.96 -6.76 8.55
C GLY A 516 51.69 -5.53 7.69
N ARG A 517 52.51 -5.20 6.68
CA ARG A 517 52.36 -3.95 5.93
C ARG A 517 51.23 -4.02 4.90
N PHE A 518 50.47 -2.95 4.75
CA PHE A 518 49.47 -2.75 3.70
C PHE A 518 49.54 -1.32 3.13
N SER A 519 48.98 -1.11 1.94
CA SER A 519 48.83 0.23 1.35
C SER A 519 47.64 0.30 0.40
N PHE A 520 46.92 1.41 0.43
CA PHE A 520 45.92 1.83 -0.54
C PHE A 520 46.46 3.05 -1.29
N ARG A 521 46.54 2.96 -2.62
CA ARG A 521 47.04 4.03 -3.50
C ARG A 521 45.90 4.70 -4.25
N ALA A 522 46.20 5.79 -4.94
CA ALA A 522 45.27 6.55 -5.78
C ALA A 522 44.06 7.08 -5.01
N LEU A 523 44.24 7.45 -3.74
CA LEU A 523 43.20 8.03 -2.90
C LEU A 523 43.17 9.55 -3.11
N THR A 524 41.98 10.13 -3.02
CA THR A 524 41.79 11.58 -3.20
C THR A 524 42.06 12.29 -1.88
N VAL A 525 42.90 13.32 -1.89
CA VAL A 525 43.10 14.21 -0.73
C VAL A 525 41.85 15.05 -0.50
N GLY A 526 41.53 15.32 0.77
CA GLY A 526 40.37 16.09 1.21
C GLY A 526 39.11 15.26 1.46
N GLU A 527 39.12 13.96 1.15
CA GLU A 527 37.98 13.06 1.36
C GLU A 527 38.03 12.35 2.72
N VAL A 528 36.85 11.93 3.20
CA VAL A 528 36.71 11.03 4.36
C VAL A 528 36.69 9.58 3.87
N TYR A 529 37.48 8.74 4.55
CA TYR A 529 37.60 7.31 4.25
C TYR A 529 37.26 6.47 5.48
N THR A 530 36.48 5.41 5.27
CA THR A 530 36.23 4.35 6.25
C THR A 530 37.05 3.12 5.89
N ILE A 531 37.95 2.71 6.77
CA ILE A 531 38.82 1.54 6.61
C ILE A 531 38.36 0.44 7.55
N ALA A 532 38.11 -0.76 7.03
CA ALA A 532 37.78 -1.94 7.83
C ALA A 532 38.83 -3.04 7.67
N ILE A 533 39.06 -3.83 8.71
CA ILE A 533 39.97 -4.97 8.70
C ILE A 533 39.23 -6.26 9.10
N ARG A 534 39.56 -7.36 8.41
CA ARG A 534 39.14 -8.72 8.79
C ARG A 534 40.29 -9.70 8.62
N SER A 535 40.36 -10.68 9.52
CA SER A 535 41.29 -11.81 9.43
C SER A 535 40.57 -13.10 9.81
N LYS A 536 41.01 -14.23 9.26
CA LYS A 536 40.51 -15.55 9.67
C LYS A 536 41.08 -16.02 11.02
N ARG A 537 42.16 -15.37 11.51
CA ARG A 537 42.94 -15.84 12.67
C ARG A 537 42.99 -14.87 13.83
N TYR A 538 42.62 -13.61 13.61
CA TYR A 538 42.83 -12.53 14.58
C TYR A 538 41.59 -11.63 14.62
N GLU A 539 41.25 -11.16 15.81
CA GLU A 539 40.23 -10.15 16.05
C GLU A 539 40.89 -8.79 16.32
N PHE A 540 40.20 -7.70 15.96
CA PHE A 540 40.70 -6.33 16.06
C PHE A 540 39.67 -5.45 16.76
N THR A 541 40.11 -4.53 17.62
CA THR A 541 39.24 -3.53 18.24
C THR A 541 39.97 -2.18 18.34
N PRO A 542 39.53 -1.12 17.62
CA PRO A 542 38.42 -1.13 16.65
C PRO A 542 38.81 -1.85 15.35
N SER A 543 37.87 -2.61 14.77
CA SER A 543 38.02 -3.27 13.46
C SER A 543 37.71 -2.34 12.28
N VAL A 544 37.25 -1.11 12.56
CA VAL A 544 36.96 -0.05 11.59
C VAL A 544 37.56 1.26 12.09
N ARG A 545 38.16 2.05 11.18
CA ARG A 545 38.66 3.40 11.45
C ARG A 545 38.17 4.36 10.39
N VAL A 546 37.86 5.59 10.79
CA VAL A 546 37.50 6.67 9.87
C VAL A 546 38.60 7.71 9.90
N ILE A 547 39.06 8.14 8.72
CA ILE A 547 40.07 9.19 8.58
C ILE A 547 39.62 10.26 7.59
N THR A 548 40.05 11.49 7.79
CA THR A 548 40.01 12.54 6.77
C THR A 548 41.41 12.64 6.18
N LEU A 549 41.54 12.31 4.89
CA LEU A 549 42.85 12.24 4.25
C LEU A 549 43.34 13.63 3.86
N LYS A 550 44.26 14.22 4.63
CA LYS A 550 44.81 15.56 4.36
C LYS A 550 46.07 15.56 3.49
N ASP A 551 46.80 14.44 3.49
CA ASP A 551 47.97 14.12 2.65
C ASP A 551 48.20 12.59 2.73
N ALA A 552 49.29 12.04 2.17
CA ALA A 552 49.65 10.63 2.34
C ALA A 552 49.80 10.26 3.83
N GLU A 553 49.10 9.20 4.24
CA GLU A 553 49.13 8.65 5.59
C GLU A 553 49.95 7.35 5.59
N SER A 554 50.86 7.17 6.54
CA SER A 554 51.75 5.97 6.58
C SER A 554 51.77 5.25 7.93
N ASN A 555 51.05 5.77 8.94
CA ASN A 555 51.06 5.28 10.31
C ASN A 555 49.69 4.75 10.77
N LEU A 556 48.86 4.27 9.84
CA LEU A 556 47.54 3.74 10.18
C LEU A 556 47.63 2.26 10.63
N ASP A 557 47.92 2.05 11.92
CA ASP A 557 48.12 0.70 12.44
C ASP A 557 46.86 0.06 13.05
N PHE A 558 46.66 -1.23 12.78
CA PHE A 558 45.67 -2.08 13.44
C PHE A 558 46.37 -3.09 14.37
N ILE A 559 45.93 -3.16 15.62
CA ILE A 559 46.49 -4.07 16.63
C ILE A 559 45.46 -5.17 16.92
N ALA A 560 45.86 -6.42 16.75
CA ALA A 560 45.04 -7.58 17.07
C ALA A 560 44.93 -7.74 18.59
N LEU A 561 43.78 -8.23 19.04
CA LEU A 561 43.57 -8.60 20.44
C LEU A 561 44.53 -9.74 20.85
N PRO A 562 44.91 -9.82 22.14
CA PRO A 562 45.81 -10.83 22.67
C PRO A 562 45.39 -12.28 22.40
#